data_AF-A0A6G4R6U6-F1
#
_entry.id   AF-A0A6G4R6U6-F1
#
_cell.length_a   1.000
_cell.length_b   1.000
_cell.length_c   1.000
_cell.angle_alpha   90.00
_cell.angle_beta   90.00
_cell.angle_gamma   90.00
#
_symmetry.space_group_name_H-M   'P 1'
#
loop_
_entity.id
_entity.type
_entity.pdbx_description
1 polymer ?
#
loop_
_entity_poly.entity_id
_entity_poly.type
_entity_poly.pdbx_seq_one_letter_code
_entity_poly.pdbx_strand_id
1 'polypeptide(L)'
;MTLAERIATFRAHLEEWLRGLYHGMISHPAYEKIESEAEDLEDAFMLACFPDAFGVPSPVSYYTAELLPYLEDEFDAWERRLWDRSTLLERKGRQYHF
;
A
#
# COMPACT_ATOMS: atom_id res chain seq x y z
N MET A 1 27.98 20.11 -38.51
CA MET A 1 26.97 20.23 -37.43
C MET A 1 27.18 21.56 -36.75
N THR A 2 26.23 22.47 -36.92
CA THR A 2 26.27 23.80 -36.32
C THR A 2 26.06 23.69 -34.81
N LEU A 3 26.57 24.65 -34.05
CA LEU A 3 26.48 24.64 -32.58
C LEU A 3 25.00 24.69 -32.11
N ALA A 4 24.14 25.32 -32.90
CA ALA A 4 22.70 25.36 -32.70
C ALA A 4 22.03 23.98 -32.82
N GLU A 5 22.44 23.15 -33.80
CA GLU A 5 21.91 21.79 -33.95
C GLU A 5 22.26 20.92 -32.75
N ARG A 6 23.50 21.00 -32.24
CA ARG A 6 23.91 20.23 -31.05
C ARG A 6 23.13 20.61 -29.80
N ILE A 7 22.84 21.90 -29.61
CA ILE A 7 22.02 22.37 -28.47
C ILE A 7 20.59 21.86 -28.60
N ALA A 8 20.02 21.87 -29.80
CA ALA A 8 18.66 21.37 -30.03
C ALA A 8 18.54 19.87 -29.74
N THR A 9 19.49 19.06 -30.23
CA THR A 9 19.49 17.61 -29.97
C THR A 9 19.70 17.29 -28.49
N PHE A 10 20.58 18.02 -27.80
CA PHE A 10 20.81 17.84 -26.38
C PHE A 10 19.56 18.17 -25.54
N ARG A 11 18.87 19.27 -25.88
CA ARG A 11 17.63 19.65 -25.20
C ARG A 11 16.53 18.61 -25.37
N ALA A 12 16.38 18.07 -26.58
CA ALA A 12 15.38 17.04 -26.88
C ALA A 12 15.62 15.76 -26.05
N HIS A 13 16.86 15.30 -25.97
CA HIS A 13 17.20 14.14 -25.13
C HIS A 13 17.00 14.43 -23.65
N LEU A 14 17.37 15.62 -23.16
CA LEU A 14 17.20 15.96 -21.75
C LEU A 14 15.71 16.00 -21.35
N GLU A 15 14.85 16.51 -22.23
CA GLU A 15 13.39 16.56 -22.01
C GLU A 15 12.75 15.15 -21.98
N GLU A 16 13.20 14.26 -22.87
CA GLU A 16 12.77 12.85 -22.89
C GLU A 16 13.23 12.10 -21.63
N TRP A 17 14.48 12.28 -21.22
CA TRP A 17 15.03 11.73 -19.98
C TRP A 17 14.32 12.25 -18.73
N LEU A 18 14.06 13.56 -18.65
CA LEU A 18 13.34 14.15 -17.52
C LEU A 18 11.90 13.63 -17.42
N ARG A 19 11.22 13.45 -18.56
CA ARG A 19 9.86 12.90 -18.58
C ARG A 19 9.85 11.43 -18.15
N GLY A 20 10.81 10.62 -18.62
CA GLY A 20 10.97 9.23 -18.18
C GLY A 20 11.30 9.12 -16.69
N LEU A 21 12.21 9.96 -16.19
CA LEU A 21 12.60 10.00 -14.78
C LEU A 21 11.44 10.45 -13.88
N TYR A 22 10.72 11.52 -14.27
CA TYR A 22 9.56 12.01 -13.53
C TYR A 22 8.47 10.94 -13.43
N HIS A 23 8.19 10.25 -14.54
CA HIS A 23 7.21 9.17 -14.54
C HIS A 23 7.65 8.02 -13.63
N GLY A 24 8.86 7.49 -13.82
CA GLY A 24 9.35 6.35 -13.02
C GLY A 24 9.51 6.67 -11.53
N MET A 25 9.94 7.88 -11.18
CA MET A 25 10.25 8.24 -9.79
C MET A 25 9.03 8.70 -9.00
N ILE A 26 7.99 9.23 -9.63
CA ILE A 26 6.88 9.86 -8.89
C ILE A 26 5.61 9.03 -8.95
N SER A 27 5.27 8.41 -10.09
CA SER A 27 4.00 7.67 -10.17
C SER A 27 4.06 6.33 -9.45
N HIS A 28 5.19 5.62 -9.53
CA HIS A 28 5.30 4.27 -8.96
C HIS A 28 5.31 4.27 -7.42
N PRO A 29 6.13 5.10 -6.75
CA PRO A 29 6.20 5.08 -5.28
C PRO A 29 4.95 5.69 -4.62
N ALA A 30 4.25 6.58 -5.33
CA ALA A 30 2.99 7.13 -4.85
C ALA A 30 1.90 6.06 -4.81
N TYR A 31 1.85 5.20 -5.83
CA TYR A 31 0.85 4.14 -5.90
C TYR A 31 1.07 3.09 -4.82
N GLU A 32 2.31 2.60 -4.66
CA GLU A 32 2.66 1.61 -3.62
C GLU A 32 2.33 2.10 -2.21
N LYS A 33 2.56 3.39 -1.93
CA LYS A 33 2.21 3.98 -0.62
C LYS A 33 0.71 4.03 -0.39
N ILE A 34 -0.07 4.38 -1.42
CA ILE A 34 -1.53 4.44 -1.32
C ILE A 34 -2.09 3.03 -1.12
N GLU A 35 -1.62 2.06 -1.89
CA GLU A 35 -2.00 0.66 -1.76
C GLU A 35 -1.69 0.13 -0.35
N SER A 36 -0.48 0.35 0.14
CA SER A 36 -0.09 -0.08 1.49
C SER A 36 -0.89 0.61 2.60
N GLU A 37 -1.29 1.88 2.44
CA GLU A 37 -2.17 2.56 3.39
C GLU A 37 -3.61 2.03 3.34
N ALA A 38 -4.09 1.65 2.15
CA ALA A 38 -5.39 1.00 2.00
C ALA A 38 -5.41 -0.37 2.70
N GLU A 39 -4.37 -1.18 2.52
CA GLU A 39 -4.21 -2.46 3.22
C GLU A 39 -4.14 -2.28 4.75
N ASP A 40 -3.48 -1.22 5.25
CA ASP A 40 -3.43 -0.92 6.68
C ASP A 40 -4.81 -0.59 7.25
N LEU A 41 -5.62 0.17 6.50
CA LEU A 41 -7.00 0.49 6.88
C LEU A 41 -7.90 -0.74 6.88
N GLU A 42 -7.76 -1.60 5.88
CA GLU A 42 -8.47 -2.88 5.80
C GLU A 42 -8.12 -3.76 7.00
N ASP A 43 -6.83 -3.90 7.31
CA ASP A 43 -6.38 -4.72 8.44
C ASP A 43 -6.91 -4.21 9.79
N ALA A 44 -6.99 -2.89 9.96
CA ALA A 44 -7.55 -2.25 11.15
C ALA A 44 -9.07 -2.44 11.25
N PHE A 45 -9.77 -2.38 10.11
CA PHE A 45 -11.21 -2.66 10.04
C PHE A 45 -11.49 -4.13 10.42
N MET A 46 -10.75 -5.07 9.86
CA MET A 46 -10.90 -6.51 10.17
C MET A 46 -10.64 -6.79 11.65
N LEU A 47 -9.64 -6.16 12.26
CA LEU A 47 -9.40 -6.25 13.70
C LEU A 47 -10.56 -5.69 14.54
N ALA A 48 -11.17 -4.58 14.11
CA ALA A 48 -12.29 -3.97 14.82
C ALA A 48 -13.56 -4.82 14.72
N CYS A 49 -13.78 -5.47 13.58
CA CYS A 49 -14.92 -6.35 13.34
C CYS A 49 -14.76 -7.72 13.98
N PHE A 50 -13.54 -8.28 14.03
CA PHE A 50 -13.29 -9.66 14.48
C PHE A 50 -12.15 -9.75 15.51
N PRO A 51 -12.17 -8.98 16.60
CA PRO A 51 -11.16 -9.08 17.66
C PRO A 51 -11.22 -10.45 18.39
N ASP A 52 -12.35 -11.15 18.29
CA ASP A 52 -12.53 -12.50 18.84
C ASP A 52 -11.53 -13.50 18.23
N ALA A 53 -11.08 -13.29 16.98
CA ALA A 53 -10.05 -14.10 16.33
C ALA A 53 -8.70 -14.06 17.10
N PHE A 54 -8.47 -12.99 17.88
CA PHE A 54 -7.30 -12.84 18.75
C PHE A 54 -7.55 -13.23 20.20
N GLY A 55 -8.71 -13.80 20.51
CA GLY A 55 -9.12 -14.12 21.88
C GLY A 55 -9.49 -12.90 22.72
N VAL A 56 -9.72 -11.74 22.10
CA VAL A 56 -10.25 -10.55 22.77
C VAL A 56 -11.77 -10.56 22.60
N PRO A 57 -12.55 -10.94 23.62
CA PRO A 57 -13.99 -11.02 23.49
C PRO A 57 -14.58 -9.61 23.29
N SER A 58 -15.25 -9.39 22.16
CA SER A 58 -15.95 -8.14 21.87
C SER A 58 -17.41 -8.38 21.49
N PRO A 59 -18.35 -7.55 21.99
CA PRO A 59 -19.73 -7.62 21.55
C PRO A 59 -19.90 -7.23 20.09
N VAL A 60 -18.93 -6.52 19.49
CA VAL A 60 -18.97 -6.10 18.09
C VAL A 60 -18.94 -7.31 17.16
N SER A 61 -18.11 -8.30 17.46
CA SER A 61 -17.94 -9.54 16.68
C SER A 61 -19.26 -10.27 16.41
N TYR A 62 -20.19 -10.20 17.38
CA TYR A 62 -21.51 -10.80 17.23
C TYR A 62 -22.37 -10.09 16.17
N TYR A 63 -22.31 -8.76 16.11
CA TYR A 63 -23.08 -7.98 15.14
C TYR A 63 -22.45 -7.96 13.75
N THR A 64 -21.13 -8.05 13.67
CA THR A 64 -20.38 -8.06 12.41
C THR A 64 -20.26 -9.44 11.79
N ALA A 65 -20.68 -10.50 12.48
CA ALA A 65 -20.69 -11.87 11.94
C ALA A 65 -21.51 -11.99 10.64
N GLU A 66 -22.54 -11.16 10.45
CA GLU A 66 -23.33 -11.11 9.21
C GLU A 66 -22.51 -10.63 8.00
N LEU A 67 -21.42 -9.89 8.22
CA LEU A 67 -20.53 -9.41 7.17
C LEU A 67 -19.54 -10.47 6.71
N LEU A 68 -19.29 -11.51 7.52
CA LEU A 68 -18.26 -12.50 7.26
C LEU A 68 -18.38 -13.18 5.88
N PRO A 69 -19.57 -13.57 5.38
CA PRO A 69 -19.70 -14.17 4.05
C PRO A 69 -19.34 -13.24 2.89
N TYR A 70 -19.35 -11.92 3.13
CA TYR A 70 -18.99 -10.92 2.12
C TYR A 70 -17.53 -10.49 2.20
N LEU A 71 -16.83 -10.91 3.26
CA LEU A 71 -15.45 -10.55 3.56
C LEU A 71 -14.56 -11.80 3.62
N GLU A 72 -15.02 -12.94 3.08
CA GLU A 72 -14.31 -14.23 3.19
C GLU A 72 -12.92 -14.16 2.53
N ASP A 73 -12.85 -13.58 1.33
CA ASP A 73 -11.61 -13.43 0.57
C ASP A 73 -10.63 -12.47 1.27
N GLU A 74 -11.15 -11.34 1.77
CA GLU A 74 -10.39 -10.35 2.53
C GLU A 74 -9.92 -10.90 3.87
N PHE A 75 -10.73 -11.74 4.52
CA PHE A 75 -10.38 -12.38 5.79
C PHE A 75 -9.22 -13.35 5.63
N ASP A 76 -9.25 -14.20 4.60
CA ASP A 76 -8.15 -15.11 4.25
C ASP A 76 -6.86 -14.34 3.92
N ALA A 77 -6.98 -13.26 3.15
CA ALA A 77 -5.85 -12.42 2.80
C ALA A 77 -5.27 -11.73 4.05
N TRP A 78 -6.13 -11.20 4.91
CA TRP A 78 -5.77 -10.58 6.18
C TRP A 78 -5.08 -11.57 7.13
N GLU A 79 -5.59 -12.79 7.28
CA GLU A 79 -4.99 -13.84 8.12
C GLU A 79 -3.56 -14.16 7.66
N ARG A 80 -3.37 -14.33 6.34
CA ARG A 80 -2.03 -14.55 5.75
C ARG A 80 -1.08 -13.38 6.00
N ARG A 81 -1.55 -12.14 5.79
CA ARG A 81 -0.78 -10.92 6.09
C ARG A 81 -0.43 -10.81 7.57
N LEU A 82 -1.27 -11.35 8.44
CA LEU A 82 -1.07 -11.38 9.90
C LEU A 82 -0.05 -12.41 10.35
N TRP A 83 -0.04 -13.61 9.78
CA TRP A 83 0.97 -14.61 10.11
C TRP A 83 2.38 -14.20 9.73
N ASP A 84 2.54 -13.39 8.68
CA ASP A 84 3.86 -12.92 8.24
C ASP A 84 4.41 -11.76 9.10
N ARG A 85 3.64 -11.26 10.08
CA ARG A 85 4.03 -10.11 10.93
C ARG A 85 3.92 -10.42 12.41
N SER A 86 4.83 -9.84 13.18
CA SER A 86 4.84 -9.96 14.64
C SER A 86 3.91 -8.96 15.32
N THR A 87 3.70 -7.79 14.69
CA THR A 87 2.86 -6.71 15.22
C THR A 87 2.16 -5.94 14.10
N LEU A 88 1.02 -5.32 14.39
CA LEU A 88 0.33 -4.43 13.44
C LEU A 88 1.12 -3.14 13.14
N LEU A 89 2.05 -2.76 14.02
CA LEU A 89 2.87 -1.56 13.87
C LEU A 89 4.12 -1.79 13.00
N GLU A 90 4.47 -3.05 12.72
CA GLU A 90 5.68 -3.42 11.98
C GLU A 90 5.70 -2.80 10.57
N ARG A 91 4.53 -2.69 9.92
CA ARG A 91 4.41 -2.14 8.56
C ARG A 91 4.57 -0.61 8.54
N LYS A 92 4.05 0.09 9.56
CA LYS A 92 4.29 1.53 9.74
C LYS A 92 5.79 1.82 9.93
N GLY A 93 6.54 0.96 10.63
CA GLY A 93 8.00 1.08 10.72
C GLY A 93 8.70 0.99 9.36
N ARG A 94 8.31 0.03 8.51
CA ARG A 94 8.86 -0.13 7.15
C ARG A 94 8.53 1.02 6.20
N GLN A 95 7.32 1.58 6.24
CA GLN A 95 6.93 2.71 5.39
C GLN A 95 7.71 4.01 5.68
N TYR A 96 8.10 4.23 6.93
CA TYR A 96 8.78 5.46 7.36
C TYR A 96 10.30 5.33 7.47
N HIS A 97 10.89 4.19 7.10
CA HIS A 97 12.35 3.94 7.11
C HIS A 97 13.04 4.42 8.39
N PHE A 98 12.59 3.93 9.55
CA PHE A 98 13.36 3.99 10.79
C PHE A 98 13.97 2.63 11.13
#